data_AF-A0A7X9KLD0-F1
#
_entry.id   AF-A0A7X9KLD0-F1
#
_cell.length_a   1.000
_cell.length_b   1.000
_cell.length_c   1.000
_cell.angle_alpha   90.00
_cell.angle_beta   90.00
_cell.angle_gamma   90.00
#
_symmetry.space_group_name_H-M   'P 1'
#
loop_
_entity.id
_entity.type
_entity.pdbx_description
1 polymer ?
#
loop_
_entity_poly.entity_id
_entity_poly.type
_entity_poly.pdbx_seq_one_letter_code
_entity_poly.pdbx_strand_id
1 'polypeptide(L)' 'MSADRPLRVLVTSTPGAGHIGPLVPLAAALQAAGHQVLWATATESCARVRALGFEAVAAGMGVGERTAAL' A
#
# COMPACT_ATOMS: atom_id res chain seq x y z
N MET A 1 -20.34 4.93 -21.59
CA MET A 1 -20.03 4.25 -20.32
C MET A 1 -19.24 5.23 -19.48
N SER A 2 -19.82 5.77 -18.40
CA SER A 2 -19.10 6.76 -17.58
C SER A 2 -18.03 6.04 -16.77
N ALA A 3 -16.77 6.45 -16.92
CA ALA A 3 -15.60 5.91 -16.20
C ALA A 3 -15.53 6.41 -14.74
N ASP A 4 -16.66 6.85 -14.19
CA ASP A 4 -16.73 7.71 -13.00
C ASP A 4 -17.29 6.98 -11.77
N ARG A 5 -17.16 5.65 -11.72
CA ARG A 5 -17.58 4.87 -10.54
C ARG A 5 -16.40 4.75 -9.58
N PRO A 6 -16.55 5.09 -8.28
CA PRO A 6 -15.52 4.85 -7.29
C PRO A 6 -15.17 3.35 -7.20
N LEU A 7 -13.88 3.05 -7.31
CA LEU A 7 -13.34 1.69 -7.24
C LEU A 7 -12.81 1.38 -5.85
N ARG A 8 -12.65 0.08 -5.55
CA ARG A 8 -11.90 -0.42 -4.39
C ARG A 8 -10.58 -0.98 -4.90
N VAL A 9 -9.49 -0.31 -4.56
CA VAL A 9 -8.13 -0.64 -5.03
C VAL A 9 -7.31 -1.21 -3.89
N LEU A 10 -6.75 -2.40 -4.11
CA LEU A 10 -5.75 -3.00 -3.24
C LEU A 10 -4.36 -2.69 -3.78
N VAL A 11 -3.57 -1.94 -3.02
CA VAL A 11 -2.15 -1.70 -3.29
C VAL A 11 -1.35 -2.71 -2.45
N THR A 12 -0.32 -3.32 -3.03
CA THR A 12 0.53 -4.28 -2.34
C THR A 12 2.00 -3.97 -2.58
N SER A 13 2.83 -4.13 -1.55
CA SER A 13 4.27 -3.97 -1.64
C SER A 13 5.00 -4.84 -0.60
N THR A 14 6.24 -5.22 -0.91
CA THR A 14 7.18 -5.65 0.13
C THR A 14 7.44 -4.50 1.12
N PRO A 15 7.77 -4.79 2.38
CA PRO A 15 8.10 -3.77 3.37
C PRO A 15 9.41 -3.06 3.02
N GLY A 16 9.48 -1.78 3.41
CA GLY A 16 10.65 -0.93 3.19
C GLY A 16 10.36 0.31 2.34
N ALA A 17 11.09 1.39 2.61
CA ALA A 17 10.86 2.69 1.96
C ALA A 17 11.07 2.64 0.44
N GLY A 18 12.05 1.85 -0.03
CA GLY A 18 12.36 1.70 -1.45
C GLY A 18 11.23 1.06 -2.28
N HIS A 19 10.33 0.30 -1.64
CA HIS A 19 9.17 -0.29 -2.30
C HIS A 19 7.89 0.52 -2.11
N ILE A 20 7.78 1.24 -0.99
CA ILE A 20 6.63 2.11 -0.70
C ILE A 20 6.68 3.39 -1.53
N GLY A 21 7.82 4.09 -1.52
CA GLY A 21 7.98 5.41 -2.15
C GLY A 21 7.50 5.47 -3.60
N PRO A 22 7.87 4.52 -4.48
CA PRO A 22 7.44 4.52 -5.88
C PRO A 22 5.92 4.40 -6.07
N LEU A 23 5.19 3.82 -5.12
CA LEU A 23 3.75 3.60 -5.22
C LEU A 23 2.92 4.76 -4.66
N VAL A 24 3.52 5.64 -3.84
CA VAL A 24 2.83 6.76 -3.19
C VAL A 24 2.12 7.68 -4.19
N PRO A 25 2.76 8.14 -5.29
CA PRO A 25 2.10 9.07 -6.22
C PRO A 25 0.86 8.46 -6.88
N LEU A 26 0.92 7.17 -7.25
CA LEU A 26 -0.20 6.47 -7.86
C LEU A 26 -1.34 6.25 -6.85
N ALA A 27 -1.03 5.79 -5.64
CA ALA A 27 -2.02 5.58 -4.60
C ALA A 27 -2.73 6.89 -4.21
N ALA A 28 -1.99 8.00 -4.13
CA ALA A 28 -2.54 9.32 -3.87
C ALA A 28 -3.45 9.81 -5.01
N ALA A 29 -3.05 9.60 -6.27
CA ALA A 29 -3.89 9.94 -7.42
C ALA A 29 -5.21 9.16 -7.44
N LEU A 30 -5.18 7.86 -7.08
CA LEU A 30 -6.38 7.04 -6.95
C LEU A 30 -7.31 7.54 -5.83
N GLN A 31 -6.78 7.90 -4.66
CA GLN A 31 -7.58 8.53 -3.60
C GLN A 31 -8.18 9.86 -4.05
N ALA A 32 -7.38 10.72 -4.71
CA ALA A 32 -7.83 12.02 -5.22
C ALA A 32 -8.92 11.90 -6.29
N ALA A 33 -8.92 10.81 -7.06
CA ALA A 33 -9.97 10.45 -8.02
C ALA A 33 -11.23 9.86 -7.34
N GLY A 34 -11.30 9.82 -6.00
CA GLY A 34 -12.44 9.32 -5.25
C GLY A 34 -12.50 7.80 -5.11
N HIS A 35 -11.42 7.08 -5.41
CA HIS A 35 -11.35 5.63 -5.19
C HIS A 35 -10.98 5.30 -3.74
N GLN A 36 -11.50 4.18 -3.25
CA GLN A 36 -11.10 3.62 -1.95
C GLN A 36 -9.80 2.84 -2.12
N VAL A 37 -8.74 3.29 -1.45
CA VAL A 37 -7.42 2.66 -1.51
C VAL A 37 -7.12 1.99 -0.17
N LEU A 38 -6.80 0.70 -0.21
CA LEU A 38 -6.28 -0.07 0.92
C LEU A 38 -4.89 -0.60 0.56
N TRP A 39 -3.92 -0.40 1.43
CA TRP A 39 -2.56 -0.91 1.24
C TRP A 39 -2.31 -2.16 2.10
N ALA A 40 -1.92 -3.26 1.47
CA ALA A 40 -1.48 -4.48 2.13
C ALA A 40 0.06 -4.60 2.07
N THR A 41 0.70 -4.68 3.24
CA THR A 41 2.16 -4.87 3.35
C THR A 41 2.49 -5.48 4.71
N ALA A 42 3.76 -5.84 4.94
CA ALA A 42 4.14 -6.47 6.20
C ALA A 42 3.89 -5.53 7.39
N THR A 43 3.58 -6.13 8.54
CA THR A 43 3.11 -5.44 9.75
C THR A 43 3.97 -4.23 10.13
N GLU A 44 5.30 -4.34 10.02
CA GLU A 44 6.24 -3.29 10.38
C GLU A 44 6.16 -2.04 9.48
N SER A 45 5.66 -2.19 8.25
CA SER A 45 5.50 -1.09 7.29
C SER A 45 4.11 -0.45 7.34
N CYS A 46 3.11 -1.07 7.97
CA CYS A 46 1.77 -0.50 8.06
C CYS A 46 1.76 0.88 8.74
N ALA A 47 2.55 1.08 9.81
CA ALA A 47 2.64 2.38 10.48
C ALA A 47 3.20 3.47 9.57
N ARG A 48 4.21 3.15 8.75
CA ARG A 48 4.76 4.07 7.74
C ARG A 48 3.72 4.42 6.68
N VAL A 49 3.00 3.43 6.16
CA VAL A 49 1.96 3.66 5.14
C VAL A 49 0.84 4.54 5.69
N ARG A 50 0.41 4.32 6.93
CA ARG A 50 -0.58 5.18 7.60
C ARG A 50 -0.08 6.61 7.80
N ALA A 51 1.19 6.79 8.14
CA ALA A 51 1.80 8.12 8.24
C ALA A 51 1.84 8.89 6.91
N LEU A 52 1.71 8.19 5.77
CA LEU A 52 1.60 8.79 4.44
C LEU A 52 0.15 9.12 4.04
N GLY A 53 -0.84 8.85 4.91
CA GLY A 53 -2.26 9.16 4.66
C GLY A 53 -3.08 8.03 4.03
N PHE A 54 -2.53 6.80 3.95
CA PHE A 54 -3.25 5.65 3.40
C PHE A 54 -3.75 4.70 4.50
N GLU A 55 -4.91 4.10 4.26
CA GLU A 55 -5.34 2.93 5.05
C GLU A 55 -4.41 1.75 4.78
N ALA A 56 -4.07 1.01 5.84
CA ALA A 56 -3.14 -0.11 5.74
C ALA A 56 -3.59 -1.34 6.54
N VAL A 57 -3.40 -2.51 5.96
CA VAL A 57 -3.61 -3.83 6.58
C VAL A 57 -2.33 -4.64 6.53
N ALA A 58 -2.08 -5.41 7.59
CA ALA A 58 -0.95 -6.32 7.66
C ALA A 58 -1.15 -7.51 6.70
N ALA A 59 -0.16 -7.80 5.87
CA ALA A 59 -0.14 -8.93 4.95
C ALA A 59 1.29 -9.30 4.53
N GLY A 60 1.52 -10.60 4.29
CA GLY A 60 2.81 -11.10 3.81
C GLY A 60 3.91 -11.12 4.89
N MET A 61 5.14 -11.42 4.45
CA MET A 61 6.30 -11.61 5.32
C MET A 61 7.01 -10.30 5.65
N GLY A 62 7.47 -10.17 6.89
CA GLY A 62 8.39 -9.12 7.30
C GLY A 62 9.78 -9.24 6.66
N VAL A 63 10.61 -8.20 6.80
CA VAL A 63 11.99 -8.20 6.26
C VAL A 63 12.80 -9.37 6.83
N GLY A 64 12.79 -9.55 8.16
CA GLY A 64 13.54 -10.63 8.81
C GLY A 64 13.06 -12.02 8.41
N GLU A 65 11.75 -12.22 8.29
CA GLU A 65 11.15 -13.48 7.84
C GLU A 65 11.58 -13.83 6.41
N ARG A 66 11.61 -12.85 5.49
CA ARG A 66 12.10 -13.08 4.13
C ARG A 66 13.59 -13.40 4.09
N THR A 67 14.42 -12.67 4.84
CA THR A 67 15.87 -12.91 4.86
C THR A 67 16.20 -14.28 5.44
N ALA A 68 15.45 -14.76 6.42
CA ALA A 68 15.64 -16.10 7.00
C ALA A 68 15.20 -17.25 6.08
N ALA A 69 14.44 -16.95 5.01
CA ALA A 69 13.94 -17.93 4.05
C ALA A 69 14.81 -18.04 2.77
N LEU A 70 15.90 -17.27 2.67
CA LEU A 70 16.89 -17.29 1.58
C LEU A 70 18.14 -18.06 1.99
#